data_AF-A0A9E6V3R9-F1
#
_entry.id   AF-A0A9E6V3R9-F1
#
_cell.length_a   1.000
_cell.length_b   1.000
_cell.length_c   1.000
_cell.angle_alpha   90.00
_cell.angle_beta   90.00
_cell.angle_gamma   90.00
#
_symmetry.space_group_name_H-M   'P 1'
#
loop_
_entity.id
_entity.type
_entity.pdbx_description
1 polymer ?
#
loop_
_entity_poly.entity_id
_entity_poly.type
_entity_poly.pdbx_seq_one_letter_code
_entity_poly.pdbx_strand_id
1 'polypeptide(L)' 'MTVSISDQIIEQLKIMPQDLQYQVLEFARNLTKSNIKGVPGKELLHFAGSIPKEDLQLMSEAIKQDC' A
#
# COMPACT_ATOMS: atom_id res chain seq x y z
N MET A 1 -10.02 5.75 29.92
CA MET A 1 -9.86 6.68 28.79
C MET A 1 -8.90 6.03 27.81
N THR A 2 -9.25 5.87 26.54
CA THR A 2 -8.35 5.31 25.54
C THR A 2 -7.32 6.37 25.17
N VAL A 3 -6.03 6.06 25.34
CA VAL A 3 -4.92 6.94 24.96
C VAL A 3 -4.94 7.12 23.44
N SER A 4 -4.81 8.36 22.96
CA SER A 4 -4.83 8.60 21.51
C SER A 4 -3.60 7.97 20.85
N ILE A 5 -3.70 7.61 19.58
CA ILE A 5 -2.56 7.11 18.80
C ILE A 5 -1.42 8.13 18.78
N SER A 6 -1.75 9.42 18.71
CA SER A 6 -0.77 10.51 18.76
C SER A 6 0.04 10.50 20.06
N ASP A 7 -0.61 10.31 21.20
CA ASP A 7 0.08 10.27 22.50
C ASP A 7 1.01 9.06 22.60
N GLN A 8 0.59 7.91 22.09
CA GLN A 8 1.43 6.70 22.07
C GLN A 8 2.68 6.90 21.19
N ILE A 9 2.53 7.57 20.04
CA ILE A 9 3.66 7.90 19.16
C ILE A 9 4.63 8.85 19.88
N ILE A 10 4.13 9.85 20.60
CA ILE A 10 4.96 10.79 21.36
C ILE A 10 5.77 10.06 22.43
N GLU A 11 5.18 9.10 23.17
CA GLU A 11 5.91 8.33 24.17
C GLU A 11 7.04 7.49 23.56
N GLN A 12 6.84 6.90 22.38
CA GLN A 12 7.90 6.15 21.69
C GLN A 12 9.02 7.06 21.16
N LEU A 13 8.69 8.27 20.72
CA LEU A 13 9.68 9.23 20.25
C LEU A 13 10.61 9.70 21.37
N LYS A 14 10.12 9.81 22.62
CA LYS A 14 10.92 10.29 23.76
C LYS A 14 12.14 9.41 24.07
N ILE A 15 12.04 8.10 23.84
CA ILE A 15 13.11 7.14 24.13
C ILE A 15 14.03 6.89 22.92
N MET A 16 13.69 7.47 21.77
CA MET A 16 14.35 7.19 20.50
C MET A 16 15.56 8.13 20.28
N PRO A 17 16.68 7.63 19.75
CA PRO A 17 17.77 8.47 19.24
C PRO A 17 17.30 9.49 18.18
N GLN A 18 17.97 10.65 18.12
CA GLN A 18 17.54 11.78 17.28
C GLN A 18 17.46 11.44 15.78
N ASP A 19 18.37 10.62 15.27
CA ASP A 19 18.39 10.16 13.88
C ASP A 19 17.16 9.33 13.52
N LEU A 20 16.73 8.45 14.43
CA LEU A 20 15.51 7.66 14.25
C LEU A 20 14.25 8.53 14.40
N GLN A 21 14.25 9.51 15.31
CA GLN A 21 13.13 10.48 15.41
C GLN A 21 12.95 11.25 14.10
N TYR A 22 14.06 11.63 13.46
CA TYR A 22 14.03 12.29 12.15
C TYR A 22 13.44 11.39 11.06
N GLN A 23 13.77 10.09 11.05
CA GLN A 23 13.15 9.13 10.11
C GLN A 23 11.64 9.02 10.29
N VAL A 24 11.16 8.98 11.54
CA VAL A 24 9.71 8.96 11.83
C VAL A 24 9.04 10.24 11.32
N LEU A 25 9.67 11.40 11.53
CA LEU A 25 9.15 12.68 11.03
C LEU A 25 9.05 12.71 9.50
N GLU A 26 10.09 12.25 8.79
CA GLU A 26 10.08 12.16 7.33
C GLU A 26 9.01 11.19 6.83
N PHE A 27 8.83 10.05 7.50
CA PHE A 27 7.78 9.10 7.17
C PHE A 27 6.38 9.71 7.34
N ALA A 28 6.11 10.39 8.45
CA ALA A 28 4.83 11.06 8.68
C ALA A 28 4.54 12.16 7.64
N ARG A 29 5.57 12.91 7.22
CA ARG A 29 5.48 13.88 6.11
C ARG A 29 5.15 13.20 4.78
N ASN A 30 5.70 12.02 4.53
CA ASN A 30 5.39 11.27 3.31
C ASN A 30 3.98 10.71 3.34
N LEU A 31 3.49 10.22 4.48
CA LEU A 31 2.11 9.75 4.63
C LEU A 31 1.09 10.88 4.40
N THR A 32 1.35 12.07 4.94
CA THR A 32 0.47 13.25 4.77
C THR A 32 0.46 13.78 3.32
N LYS A 33 1.57 13.62 2.59
CA LYS A 33 1.65 13.94 1.15
C LYS A 33 1.12 12.83 0.25
N SER A 34 1.03 11.61 0.77
CA SER A 34 0.49 10.47 0.03
C SER A 34 -1.02 10.58 0.00
N ASN A 35 -1.55 11.36 -0.95
CA ASN A 35 -2.89 11.13 -1.47
C ASN A 35 -3.05 9.62 -1.74
N ILE A 36 -4.26 9.08 -1.58
CA ILE A 36 -4.56 7.68 -1.89
C ILE A 36 -3.94 7.34 -3.25
N LYS A 37 -2.86 6.55 -3.23
CA LYS A 37 -2.15 6.15 -4.43
C LYS A 37 -2.86 4.94 -4.99
N GLY A 38 -3.57 5.16 -6.09
CA GLY A 38 -4.31 4.12 -6.79
C GLY A 38 -5.16 4.76 -7.88
N VAL A 39 -5.40 4.01 -8.96
CA VAL A 39 -6.38 4.40 -9.97
C VAL A 39 -7.75 4.00 -9.44
N PRO A 40 -8.74 4.91 -9.35
CA PRO A 40 -10.09 4.56 -8.93
C PRO A 40 -10.61 3.37 -9.73
N GLY A 41 -11.25 2.38 -9.08
CA GLY A 41 -11.70 1.17 -9.77
C GLY A 41 -12.63 1.42 -10.97
N LYS A 42 -13.40 2.51 -10.94
CA LYS A 42 -14.23 2.98 -12.07
C LYS A 42 -13.40 3.29 -13.33
N GLU A 43 -12.17 3.78 -13.16
CA GLU A 43 -11.25 4.09 -14.25
C GLU A 43 -10.60 2.81 -14.80
N LEU A 44 -10.58 1.72 -14.03
CA LEU A 44 -10.03 0.43 -14.47
C LEU A 44 -11.03 -0.39 -15.31
N LEU A 45 -12.30 0.03 -15.41
CA LEU A 45 -13.33 -0.73 -16.14
C LEU A 45 -13.01 -0.93 -17.62
N HIS A 46 -12.20 -0.05 -18.23
CA HIS A 46 -11.76 -0.24 -19.60
C HIS A 46 -10.86 -1.47 -19.80
N PHE A 47 -10.33 -2.04 -18.71
CA PHE A 47 -9.58 -3.29 -18.73
C PHE A 47 -10.47 -4.55 -18.65
N ALA A 48 -11.77 -4.40 -18.41
CA ALA A 48 -12.68 -5.52 -18.31
C ALA A 48 -12.82 -6.22 -19.67
N GLY A 49 -12.47 -7.51 -19.72
CA GLY A 49 -12.50 -8.29 -20.96
C GLY A 49 -11.39 -7.97 -21.95
N SER A 50 -10.34 -7.24 -21.54
CA SER A 50 -9.20 -6.92 -22.43
C SER A 50 -8.31 -8.11 -22.75
N ILE A 51 -8.39 -9.18 -21.96
CA ILE A 51 -7.60 -10.38 -22.19
C ILE A 51 -8.38 -11.27 -23.18
N PRO A 52 -7.83 -11.56 -24.36
CA PRO A 52 -8.41 -12.51 -25.31
C PRO A 52 -8.64 -13.87 -24.67
N LYS A 53 -9.66 -14.59 -25.15
CA LYS A 53 -10.03 -15.89 -24.59
C LYS A 53 -8.89 -16.91 -24.73
N GLU A 54 -8.15 -16.83 -25.81
CA GLU A 54 -7.03 -17.69 -26.16
C GLU A 54 -5.90 -17.49 -25.14
N ASP A 55 -5.60 -16.25 -24.78
CA ASP A 55 -4.60 -15.91 -23.76
C ASP A 55 -5.03 -16.41 -22.38
N LEU A 56 -6.31 -16.30 -22.04
CA LEU A 56 -6.85 -16.88 -20.80
C LEU A 56 -6.68 -18.41 -20.74
N GLN A 57 -6.84 -19.10 -21.88
CA GLN A 57 -6.63 -20.54 -21.96
C GLN A 57 -5.16 -20.90 -21.78
N LEU A 58 -4.25 -20.17 -22.43
CA LEU A 58 -2.80 -20.34 -22.27
C LEU A 58 -2.36 -20.14 -20.82
N MET A 59 -2.83 -19.07 -20.17
CA MET A 59 -2.55 -18.81 -18.75
C MET A 59 -3.08 -19.94 -17.87
N SER A 60 -4.30 -20.42 -18.11
CA SER A 60 -4.87 -21.52 -17.32
C SER A 60 -4.11 -22.83 -17.49
N GLU A 61 -3.59 -23.12 -18.68
CA GLU A 61 -2.82 -24.33 -18.92
C GLU A 61 -1.46 -24.24 -18.21
N ALA A 62 -0.76 -23.11 -18.34
CA ALA A 62 0.52 -22.88 -17.66
C ALA A 62 0.41 -23.05 -16.14
N ILE A 63 -0.63 -22.48 -15.52
CA ILE A 63 -0.87 -22.60 -14.07
C ILE A 63 -1.06 -24.08 -13.65
N LYS A 64 -1.72 -24.89 -14.49
CA LYS A 64 -1.98 -26.31 -14.19
C LYS A 64 -0.75 -27.20 -14.39
N GLN A 65 0.16 -26.83 -15.29
CA GLN A 65 1.37 -27.62 -15.56
C GLN A 65 2.44 -27.41 -14.47
N ASP A 66 2.45 -26.25 -13.80
CA ASP A 66 3.38 -25.92 -12.71
C ASP A 66 2.80 -26.18 -11.28
N CYS A 67 1.60 -26.78 -11.17
CA CYS A 67 1.00 -27.24 -9.91
C CYS A 67 1.04 -28.77 -9.81
#